data_AF-X1QMS1-F1
#
_entry.id   AF-X1QMS1-F1
#
_cell.length_a   1.000
_cell.length_b   1.000
_cell.length_c   1.000
_cell.angle_alpha   90.00
_cell.angle_beta   90.00
_cell.angle_gamma   90.00
#
_symmetry.space_group_name_H-M   'P 1'
#
loop_
_entity.id
_entity.type
_entity.pdbx_description
1 polymer ?
#
loop_
_entity_poly.entity_id
_entity_poly.type
_entity_poly.pdbx_seq_one_letter_code
_entity_poly.pdbx_strand_id
1 'polypeptide(L)'
;MEEELEKFIQDVHNEPFNFLSNNCVHKHARIVRKARELGHDASLMGCISVIPIRPLAGVPLIGPHIYAKVDDKVVDVSMEPELEKTMGKNEDVFRLFPVNVSKLKPHDPEKGPPLPRALPGWPWEKK
;
A
#
# COMPACT_ATOMS: atom_id res chain seq x y z
N MET A 1 -11.63 -3.43 16.06
CA MET A 1 -11.70 -4.06 14.73
C MET A 1 -12.02 -5.52 15.02
N GLU A 2 -12.68 -6.25 14.12
CA GLU A 2 -13.02 -7.65 14.42
C GLU A 2 -11.74 -8.50 14.54
N GLU A 3 -11.73 -9.50 15.42
CA GLU A 3 -10.56 -10.34 15.73
C GLU A 3 -10.00 -11.04 14.48
N GLU A 4 -10.89 -11.45 13.56
CA GLU A 4 -10.51 -12.05 12.28
C GLU A 4 -9.69 -11.09 11.41
N LEU A 5 -10.11 -9.83 11.31
CA LEU A 5 -9.42 -8.83 10.51
C LEU A 5 -8.07 -8.45 11.12
N GLU A 6 -8.01 -8.31 12.45
CA GLU A 6 -6.76 -8.03 13.18
C GLU A 6 -5.74 -9.16 12.96
N LYS A 7 -6.18 -10.42 13.06
CA LYS A 7 -5.33 -11.58 12.77
C LYS A 7 -4.83 -11.58 11.33
N PHE A 8 -5.70 -11.31 10.36
CA PHE A 8 -5.31 -11.24 8.96
C PHE A 8 -4.29 -10.12 8.69
N ILE A 9 -4.47 -8.95 9.30
CA ILE A 9 -3.50 -7.84 9.20
C ILE A 9 -2.16 -8.26 9.79
N GLN A 10 -2.15 -8.94 10.93
CA GLN A 10 -0.92 -9.41 11.55
C GLN A 10 -0.20 -10.45 10.68
N ASP A 11 -0.94 -11.38 10.06
CA ASP A 11 -0.37 -12.35 9.14
C ASP A 11 0.29 -11.65 7.94
N VAL A 12 -0.40 -10.68 7.31
CA VAL A 12 0.16 -9.87 6.21
C VAL A 12 1.37 -9.03 6.65
N HIS A 13 1.36 -8.52 7.88
CA HIS A 13 2.48 -7.78 8.44
C HIS A 13 3.74 -8.65 8.53
N ASN A 14 3.59 -9.89 8.98
CA ASN A 14 4.69 -10.84 9.16
C ASN A 14 5.25 -11.39 7.85
N GLU A 15 4.56 -11.21 6.72
CA GLU A 15 5.08 -11.66 5.43
C GLU A 15 6.29 -10.82 4.98
N PRO A 16 7.33 -11.44 4.41
CA PRO A 16 8.54 -10.72 4.00
C PRO A 16 8.27 -9.73 2.88
N PHE A 17 8.90 -8.55 2.96
CA PHE A 17 8.75 -7.52 1.94
C PHE A 17 9.46 -7.94 0.65
N ASN A 18 8.78 -7.71 -0.48
CA ASN A 18 9.37 -7.86 -1.80
C ASN A 18 8.91 -6.72 -2.71
N PHE A 19 9.86 -6.00 -3.28
CA PHE A 19 9.58 -4.82 -4.12
C PHE A 19 8.66 -5.12 -5.31
N LEU A 20 8.77 -6.31 -5.93
CA LEU A 20 8.01 -6.68 -7.13
C LEU A 20 6.69 -7.39 -6.82
N SER A 21 6.59 -8.12 -5.71
CA SER A 21 5.45 -9.03 -5.47
C SER A 21 4.77 -8.91 -4.11
N ASN A 22 5.44 -8.39 -3.07
CA ASN A 22 4.88 -8.25 -1.72
C ASN A 22 5.31 -6.92 -1.10
N ASN A 23 4.90 -5.84 -1.75
CA ASN A 23 5.20 -4.46 -1.34
C ASN A 23 3.97 -3.78 -0.71
N CYS A 24 4.11 -2.49 -0.41
CA CYS A 24 3.05 -1.67 0.18
C CYS A 24 1.73 -1.69 -0.60
N VAL A 25 1.76 -1.75 -1.95
CA VAL A 25 0.54 -1.85 -2.77
C VAL A 25 -0.17 -3.18 -2.53
N HIS A 26 0.57 -4.29 -2.65
CA HIS A 26 0.01 -5.64 -2.59
C HIS A 26 -0.57 -5.96 -1.22
N LYS A 27 0.19 -5.68 -0.15
CA LYS A 27 -0.24 -5.92 1.23
C LYS A 27 -1.52 -5.16 1.56
N HIS A 28 -1.57 -3.87 1.27
CA HIS A 28 -2.73 -3.04 1.62
C HIS A 28 -3.93 -3.30 0.72
N ALA A 29 -3.74 -3.67 -0.55
CA ALA A 29 -4.84 -4.10 -1.41
C ALA A 29 -5.54 -5.35 -0.85
N ARG A 30 -4.77 -6.33 -0.34
CA ARG A 30 -5.31 -7.53 0.31
C ARG A 30 -6.09 -7.18 1.59
N ILE A 31 -5.55 -6.31 2.43
CA ILE A 31 -6.20 -5.87 3.67
C ILE A 31 -7.49 -5.13 3.36
N VAL A 32 -7.47 -4.17 2.43
CA VAL A 32 -8.68 -3.43 2.03
C VAL A 32 -9.75 -4.36 1.48
N ARG A 33 -9.37 -5.36 0.67
CA ARG A 33 -10.32 -6.37 0.17
C ARG A 33 -10.93 -7.16 1.33
N LYS A 34 -10.10 -7.70 2.24
CA LYS A 34 -10.58 -8.49 3.38
C LYS A 34 -11.45 -7.69 4.34
N ALA A 35 -11.09 -6.43 4.62
CA ALA A 35 -11.89 -5.54 5.45
C ALA A 35 -13.27 -5.29 4.83
N ARG A 36 -13.35 -5.03 3.52
CA ARG A 36 -14.63 -4.87 2.81
C ARG A 36 -15.47 -6.14 2.81
N GLU A 37 -14.84 -7.32 2.64
CA GLU A 37 -15.53 -8.61 2.74
C GLU A 37 -16.19 -8.82 4.11
N LEU A 38 -15.57 -8.30 5.16
CA LEU A 38 -16.08 -8.32 6.54
C LEU A 38 -17.01 -7.14 6.87
N GLY A 39 -17.37 -6.32 5.88
CA GLY A 39 -18.33 -5.22 6.06
C GLY A 39 -17.77 -3.91 6.63
N HIS A 40 -16.45 -3.76 6.71
CA HIS A 40 -15.81 -2.52 7.16
C HIS A 40 -15.67 -1.49 6.05
N ASP A 41 -15.69 -0.19 6.41
CA ASP A 41 -15.32 0.87 5.46
C ASP A 41 -13.79 0.87 5.32
N ALA A 42 -13.30 0.48 4.15
CA ALA A 42 -11.88 0.41 3.88
C ALA A 42 -11.50 1.09 2.56
N SER A 43 -10.43 1.87 2.59
CA SER A 43 -9.87 2.57 1.45
C SER A 43 -8.36 2.34 1.35
N LEU A 44 -7.89 2.18 0.11
CA LEU A 44 -6.47 2.31 -0.20
C LEU A 44 -6.14 3.81 -0.24
N MET A 45 -5.05 4.18 0.43
CA MET A 45 -4.54 5.54 0.53
C MET A 45 -3.16 5.62 -0.10
N GLY A 46 -2.91 6.66 -0.90
CA GLY A 46 -1.60 6.97 -1.46
C GLY A 46 -1.03 8.26 -0.90
N CYS A 47 0.28 8.33 -0.73
CA CYS A 47 0.98 9.50 -0.19
C CYS A 47 2.44 9.52 -0.66
N ILE A 48 3.15 10.60 -0.31
CA ILE A 48 4.62 10.62 -0.29
C ILE A 48 5.05 10.34 1.15
N SER A 49 5.75 9.23 1.38
CA SER A 49 6.32 8.89 2.68
C SER A 49 7.64 9.61 2.90
N VAL A 50 7.89 9.98 4.14
CA VAL A 50 9.19 10.41 4.64
C VAL A 50 9.53 9.54 5.83
N ILE A 51 10.57 8.72 5.68
CA ILE A 51 11.06 7.81 6.70
C ILE A 51 12.36 8.40 7.26
N PRO A 52 12.42 8.73 8.56
CA PRO A 52 13.54 9.45 9.17
C PRO A 52 14.76 8.55 9.44
N ILE A 53 15.04 7.62 8.52
CA ILE A 53 16.30 6.89 8.49
C ILE A 53 17.41 7.76 7.94
N ARG A 54 18.65 7.48 8.33
CA ARG A 54 19.85 8.18 7.83
C ARG A 54 20.65 7.33 6.82
N PRO A 55 20.10 6.88 5.68
CA PRO A 55 20.93 6.31 4.65
C PRO A 55 21.78 7.45 4.05
N LEU A 56 23.08 7.19 3.89
CA LEU A 56 24.13 8.00 3.25
C LEU A 56 23.82 9.50 3.04
N ALA A 57 24.58 10.38 3.73
CA ALA A 57 24.50 11.85 3.69
C ALA A 57 23.40 12.53 4.54
N GLY A 58 22.69 11.78 5.41
CA GLY A 58 21.81 12.37 6.44
C GLY A 58 20.45 12.84 5.92
N VAL A 59 20.04 12.37 4.73
CA VAL A 59 18.75 12.67 4.12
C VAL A 59 17.76 11.55 4.47
N PRO A 60 16.52 11.87 4.89
CA PRO A 60 15.50 10.84 5.11
C PRO A 60 15.17 10.11 3.80
N LEU A 61 14.70 8.87 3.90
CA LEU A 61 14.20 8.15 2.74
C LEU A 61 12.81 8.71 2.38
N ILE A 62 12.67 9.22 1.16
CA ILE A 62 11.45 9.83 0.64
C ILE A 62 10.98 9.06 -0.59
N GLY A 63 9.71 8.70 -0.66
CA GLY A 63 9.18 7.97 -1.81
C GLY A 63 7.66 7.85 -1.85
N PRO A 64 7.10 7.35 -2.96
CA PRO A 64 5.68 7.03 -3.04
C PRO A 64 5.34 5.88 -2.09
N HIS A 65 4.19 5.97 -1.42
CA HIS A 65 3.76 4.99 -0.43
C HIS A 65 2.26 4.76 -0.45
N ILE A 66 1.87 3.52 -0.18
CA ILE A 66 0.48 3.08 -0.16
C ILE A 66 0.19 2.40 1.18
N TYR A 67 -0.92 2.76 1.81
CA TYR A 67 -1.38 2.17 3.06
C TYR A 67 -2.91 1.99 3.04
N ALA A 68 -3.47 1.33 4.05
CA ALA A 68 -4.91 1.14 4.18
C ALA A 68 -5.49 2.09 5.25
N LYS A 69 -6.72 2.55 5.03
CA LYS A 69 -7.54 3.21 6.05
C LYS A 69 -8.80 2.37 6.25
N VAL A 70 -9.01 1.84 7.45
CA VAL A 70 -10.14 0.96 7.82
C VAL A 70 -10.88 1.55 9.01
N ASP A 71 -12.17 1.82 8.89
CA ASP A 71 -13.00 2.49 9.91
C ASP A 71 -12.32 3.73 10.50
N ASP A 72 -11.85 4.59 9.61
CA ASP A 72 -11.04 5.78 9.90
C ASP A 72 -9.66 5.56 10.54
N LYS A 73 -9.26 4.32 10.82
CA LYS A 73 -7.94 3.98 11.37
C LYS A 73 -6.91 3.73 10.27
N VAL A 74 -5.71 4.25 10.46
CA VAL A 74 -4.55 3.96 9.60
C VAL A 74 -4.05 2.55 9.90
N VAL A 75 -3.95 1.73 8.86
CA VAL A 75 -3.31 0.42 8.89
C VAL A 75 -2.17 0.45 7.89
N ASP A 76 -0.94 0.42 8.42
CA ASP A 76 0.28 0.42 7.62
C ASP A 76 1.19 -0.74 8.07
N VAL A 77 1.30 -1.74 7.20
CA VAL A 77 2.09 -2.96 7.41
C VAL A 77 3.08 -3.17 6.26
N SER A 78 3.54 -2.07 5.68
CA SER A 78 4.38 -2.07 4.49
C SER A 78 5.71 -2.77 4.72
N MET A 79 6.33 -2.50 5.85
CA MET A 79 7.55 -3.17 6.31
C MET A 79 7.16 -4.27 7.30
N GLU A 80 7.75 -5.45 7.16
CA GLU A 80 7.66 -6.52 8.14
C GLU A 80 8.53 -6.23 9.38
N PRO A 81 8.31 -6.93 10.52
CA PRO A 81 8.99 -6.61 11.77
C PRO A 81 10.52 -6.58 11.71
N GLU A 82 11.14 -7.42 10.87
CA GLU A 82 12.60 -7.42 10.71
C GLU A 82 13.09 -6.19 9.95
N LEU A 83 12.32 -5.75 8.94
CA LEU A 83 12.64 -4.55 8.17
C LEU A 83 12.41 -3.28 9.01
N GLU A 84 11.35 -3.24 9.83
CA GLU A 84 11.07 -2.12 10.75
C GLU A 84 12.24 -1.84 11.71
N LYS A 85 12.99 -2.87 12.15
CA LYS A 85 14.16 -2.69 13.03
C LYS A 85 15.28 -1.87 12.37
N THR A 86 15.37 -1.92 11.05
CA THR A 86 16.43 -1.24 10.29
C THR A 86 15.94 0.05 9.64
N MET A 87 14.68 0.08 9.21
CA MET A 87 14.08 1.16 8.43
C MET A 87 13.22 2.11 9.28
N GLY A 88 13.02 1.82 10.56
CA GLY A 88 12.02 2.51 11.39
C GLY A 88 10.64 1.85 11.28
N LYS A 89 9.80 2.06 12.30
CA LYS A 89 8.49 1.42 12.35
C LYS A 89 7.52 2.05 11.34
N ASN A 90 6.56 1.26 10.86
CA ASN A 90 5.50 1.77 9.98
C ASN A 90 4.69 2.90 10.65
N GLU A 91 4.53 2.89 11.98
CA GLU A 91 3.82 3.94 12.73
C GLU A 91 4.52 5.31 12.65
N ASP A 92 5.86 5.31 12.52
CA ASP A 92 6.70 6.52 12.50
C ASP A 92 6.82 7.16 11.11
N VAL A 93 6.22 6.56 10.08
CA VAL A 93 6.28 7.06 8.71
C VAL A 93 5.46 8.34 8.57
N PHE A 94 6.10 9.45 8.19
CA PHE A 94 5.40 10.69 7.88
C PHE A 94 4.74 10.59 6.50
N ARG A 95 3.44 10.89 6.43
CA ARG A 95 2.62 10.73 5.22
C ARG A 95 2.21 12.10 4.70
N LEU A 96 2.90 12.57 3.65
CA LEU A 96 2.61 13.85 3.01
C LEU A 96 1.56 13.68 1.90
N PHE A 97 0.63 14.62 1.82
CA PHE A 97 -0.43 14.67 0.80
C PHE A 97 -1.21 13.36 0.64
N PRO A 98 -1.83 12.83 1.72
CA PRO A 98 -2.59 11.60 1.62
C PRO A 98 -3.82 11.78 0.72
N VAL A 99 -3.95 10.91 -0.29
CA VAL A 99 -5.06 10.88 -1.24
C VAL A 99 -5.76 9.52 -1.14
N ASN A 100 -7.10 9.54 -1.09
CA ASN A 100 -7.88 8.31 -1.18
C ASN A 100 -7.87 7.80 -2.63
N VAL A 101 -6.97 6.86 -2.93
CA VAL A 101 -6.83 6.33 -4.29
C VAL A 101 -7.97 5.39 -4.67
N SER A 102 -8.70 4.83 -3.69
CA SER A 102 -9.92 4.05 -3.96
C SER A 102 -11.07 4.89 -4.52
N LYS A 103 -11.05 6.21 -4.35
CA LYS A 103 -12.07 7.13 -4.88
C LYS A 103 -11.65 7.80 -6.19
N LEU A 104 -10.41 7.59 -6.64
CA LEU A 104 -9.96 8.13 -7.91
C LEU A 104 -10.66 7.40 -9.05
N LYS A 105 -11.11 8.16 -10.04
CA LYS A 105 -11.63 7.62 -11.29
C LYS A 105 -10.54 7.75 -12.34
N PRO A 106 -10.22 6.68 -13.09
CA PRO A 106 -9.36 6.82 -14.26
C PRO A 106 -10.00 7.82 -15.24
N HIS A 107 -9.18 8.67 -15.86
CA HIS A 107 -9.63 9.65 -16.84
C HIS A 107 -10.27 8.95 -18.06
N ASP A 108 -9.69 7.84 -18.49
CA ASP A 108 -10.21 6.97 -19.55
C ASP A 108 -10.14 5.52 -19.04
N PRO A 109 -11.21 4.95 -18.47
CA PRO A 109 -11.21 3.58 -17.94
C PRO A 109 -11.04 2.53 -19.04
N GLU A 110 -11.41 2.86 -20.28
CA GLU A 110 -11.35 1.95 -21.42
C GLU A 110 -9.96 2.00 -22.08
N LYS A 111 -9.26 3.14 -22.00
CA LYS A 111 -7.89 3.28 -22.48
C LYS A 111 -6.91 3.36 -21.32
N GLY A 112 -6.24 2.25 -21.05
CA GLY A 112 -5.07 2.26 -20.17
C GLY A 112 -3.96 3.19 -20.70
N PRO A 113 -2.93 3.52 -19.89
CA PRO A 113 -1.82 4.31 -20.40
C PRO A 113 -1.14 3.59 -21.57
N PRO A 114 -0.48 4.33 -22.48
CA PRO A 114 0.19 3.72 -23.63
C PRO A 114 1.19 2.68 -23.14
N LEU A 115 0.98 1.44 -23.57
CA LEU A 115 1.87 0.34 -23.23
C LEU A 115 3.19 0.47 -24.02
N PRO A 116 4.32 0.07 -23.42
CA PRO A 116 5.52 -0.24 -24.18
C PRO A 116 5.19 -1.18 -25.35
N ARG A 117 5.76 -0.94 -26.53
CA ARG A 117 5.52 -1.74 -27.76
C ARG A 117 5.70 -3.25 -27.58
N ALA A 118 6.45 -3.68 -26.57
CA ALA A 118 6.72 -5.08 -26.27
C ALA A 118 5.56 -5.82 -25.57
N LEU A 119 4.52 -5.13 -25.10
CA LEU A 119 3.40 -5.77 -24.40
C LEU A 119 2.20 -5.97 -25.35
N PRO A 120 1.52 -7.13 -25.29
CA PRO A 120 0.49 -7.53 -26.26
C PRO A 120 -0.88 -6.87 -26.04
N GLY A 121 -0.92 -5.63 -25.53
CA GLY A 121 -2.13 -4.94 -25.09
C GLY A 121 -2.48 -5.20 -23.61
N TRP A 122 -3.48 -4.49 -23.10
CA TRP A 122 -3.90 -4.65 -21.70
C TRP A 122 -4.78 -5.91 -21.53
N PRO A 123 -4.66 -6.65 -20.42
CA PRO A 123 -5.38 -7.91 -20.23
C PRO A 123 -6.90 -7.74 -20.09
N TRP A 124 -7.42 -6.55 -19.80
CA TRP A 124 -8.86 -6.28 -19.71
C TRP A 124 -9.51 -5.93 -21.06
N GLU A 125 -8.73 -5.61 -22.10
CA GLU A 125 -9.26 -5.35 -23.46
C GLU A 125 -9.67 -6.64 -24.19
N LYS A 126 -9.28 -7.82 -23.68
CA LYS A 126 -9.58 -9.13 -24.28
C LYS A 126 -10.87 -9.77 -23.77
N LYS A 127 -11.76 -8.99 -23.13
CA LYS A 127 -13.05 -9.45 -22.61
C LYS A 127 -14.20 -9.13 -23.54
#